data_AF-A0A955IGQ5-F1
#
_entry.id   AF-A0A955IGQ5-F1
#
_cell.length_a   1.000
_cell.length_b   1.000
_cell.length_c   1.000
_cell.angle_alpha   90.00
_cell.angle_beta   90.00
_cell.angle_gamma   90.00
#
_symmetry.space_group_name_H-M   'P 1'
#
loop_
_entity.id
_entity.type
_entity.pdbx_description
1 polymer ?
#
loop_
_entity_poly.entity_id
_entity_poly.type
_entity_poly.pdbx_seq_one_letter_code
_entity_poly.pdbx_strand_id
1 'polypeptide(L)'
;MIGSRRKVKLIFDDLAAMGVAPAALAQVHAPVGLDIGAVTVEEIGVSIAAQLVQARRRNAHKPVEHIAGPDPFDSLHADPVGVAECGANARG
;
A
#
# COMPACT_ATOMS: atom_id res chain seq x y z
N MET A 1 -13.75 -7.06 2.67
CA MET A 1 -13.53 -8.51 2.53
C MET A 1 -12.06 -8.79 2.25
N ILE A 2 -11.47 -9.76 2.95
CA ILE A 2 -10.08 -10.21 2.73
C ILE A 2 -10.07 -11.31 1.66
N GLY A 3 -9.12 -11.26 0.73
CA GLY A 3 -8.92 -12.29 -0.29
C GLY A 3 -8.33 -11.76 -1.58
N SER A 4 -7.77 -12.65 -2.41
CA SER A 4 -7.26 -12.27 -3.73
C SER A 4 -8.40 -11.74 -4.63
N ARG A 5 -8.06 -10.88 -5.60
CA ARG A 5 -9.04 -10.34 -6.57
C ARG A 5 -9.87 -11.46 -7.24
N ARG A 6 -9.23 -12.59 -7.55
CA ARG A 6 -9.91 -13.78 -8.08
C ARG A 6 -10.96 -14.34 -7.11
N LYS A 7 -10.61 -14.55 -5.84
CA LYS A 7 -11.54 -15.10 -4.84
C LYS A 7 -12.69 -14.14 -4.56
N VAL A 8 -12.41 -12.83 -4.50
CA VAL A 8 -13.43 -11.79 -4.37
C VAL A 8 -14.46 -11.89 -5.50
N LYS A 9 -14.01 -12.00 -6.75
CA LYS A 9 -14.89 -12.11 -7.91
C LYS A 9 -15.81 -13.35 -7.80
N LEU A 10 -15.24 -14.51 -7.50
CA LEU A 10 -16.02 -15.76 -7.38
C LEU A 10 -17.13 -15.63 -6.32
N ILE A 11 -16.81 -15.09 -5.15
CA ILE A 11 -17.80 -14.90 -4.08
C ILE A 11 -18.89 -13.91 -4.51
N PHE A 12 -18.54 -12.83 -5.21
CA PHE A 12 -19.52 -11.87 -5.70
C PHE A 12 -20.44 -12.47 -6.76
N ASP A 13 -19.90 -13.27 -7.68
CA ASP A 13 -20.67 -13.99 -8.70
C ASP A 13 -21.68 -14.95 -8.04
N ASP A 14 -21.24 -15.71 -7.03
CA ASP A 14 -22.09 -16.65 -6.27
C ASP A 14 -23.21 -15.91 -5.52
N LEU A 15 -22.89 -14.81 -4.83
CA LEU A 15 -23.88 -14.00 -4.10
C LEU A 15 -24.89 -13.35 -5.05
N ALA A 16 -24.45 -12.89 -6.22
CA ALA A 16 -25.33 -12.37 -7.25
C ALA A 16 -26.28 -13.45 -7.78
N ALA A 17 -25.78 -14.67 -8.02
CA ALA A 17 -26.59 -15.81 -8.43
C ALA A 17 -27.63 -16.22 -7.37
N MET A 18 -27.33 -16.00 -6.09
CA MET A 18 -28.28 -16.19 -4.97
C MET A 18 -29.31 -15.06 -4.83
N GLY A 19 -29.28 -14.04 -5.68
CA GLY A 19 -30.24 -12.93 -5.67
C GLY A 19 -29.90 -11.80 -4.69
N VAL A 20 -28.65 -11.70 -4.21
CA VAL A 20 -28.22 -10.57 -3.40
C VAL A 20 -28.25 -9.29 -4.25
N ALA A 21 -28.91 -8.26 -3.72
CA ALA A 21 -29.06 -6.99 -4.42
C ALA A 21 -27.69 -6.36 -4.77
N PRO A 22 -27.50 -5.84 -6.00
CA PRO A 22 -26.26 -5.16 -6.38
C PRO A 22 -25.89 -4.00 -5.46
N ALA A 23 -26.90 -3.28 -4.95
CA ALA A 23 -26.70 -2.19 -4.00
C ALA A 23 -26.07 -2.64 -2.69
N ALA A 24 -26.35 -3.87 -2.22
CA ALA A 24 -25.74 -4.43 -1.02
C ALA A 24 -24.28 -4.84 -1.29
N LEU A 25 -24.01 -5.46 -2.45
CA LEU A 25 -22.65 -5.81 -2.86
C LEU A 25 -21.75 -4.59 -3.04
N ALA A 26 -22.29 -3.47 -3.53
CA ALA A 26 -21.57 -2.22 -3.72
C ALA A 26 -21.05 -1.59 -2.42
N GLN A 27 -21.63 -1.93 -1.26
CA GLN A 27 -21.16 -1.46 0.05
C GLN A 27 -19.92 -2.23 0.53
N VAL A 28 -19.56 -3.34 -0.10
CA VAL A 28 -18.47 -4.21 0.32
C VAL A 28 -17.15 -3.76 -0.31
N HIS A 29 -16.22 -3.26 0.51
CA HIS A 29 -14.86 -3.00 0.08
C HIS A 29 -14.06 -4.31 -0.04
N ALA A 30 -13.63 -4.67 -1.26
CA ALA A 30 -12.91 -5.90 -1.52
C ALA A 30 -11.95 -5.79 -2.72
N PRO A 31 -10.67 -6.21 -2.60
CA PRO A 31 -9.98 -6.59 -1.35
C PRO A 31 -9.90 -5.40 -0.38
N VAL A 32 -9.90 -5.68 0.92
CA VAL A 32 -9.64 -4.67 1.96
C VAL A 32 -8.14 -4.35 2.00
N GLY A 33 -7.81 -3.10 2.27
CA GLY A 33 -6.45 -2.57 2.30
C GLY A 33 -6.11 -1.66 1.11
N LEU A 34 -5.10 -0.82 1.29
CA LEU A 34 -4.47 -0.06 0.20
C LEU A 34 -3.50 -0.94 -0.60
N ASP A 35 -3.36 -0.65 -1.89
CA ASP A 35 -2.44 -1.36 -2.77
C ASP A 35 -0.99 -0.93 -2.50
N ILE A 36 -0.32 -1.62 -1.56
CA ILE A 36 1.08 -1.39 -1.17
C ILE A 36 1.99 -2.56 -1.55
N GLY A 37 1.49 -3.54 -2.32
CA GLY A 37 2.23 -4.76 -2.63
C GLY A 37 2.42 -5.72 -1.45
N ALA A 38 1.51 -5.69 -0.47
CA ALA A 38 1.60 -6.51 0.74
C ALA A 38 1.56 -8.03 0.46
N VAL A 39 2.49 -8.76 1.06
CA VAL A 39 2.64 -10.22 0.98
C VAL A 39 2.55 -10.85 2.37
N THR A 40 3.18 -10.24 3.38
CA THR A 40 3.20 -10.76 4.75
C THR A 40 1.96 -10.33 5.54
N VAL A 41 1.71 -11.00 6.68
CA VAL A 41 0.56 -10.67 7.54
C VAL A 41 0.69 -9.25 8.10
N GLU A 42 1.91 -8.86 8.44
CA GLU A 42 2.26 -7.53 8.95
C GLU A 42 1.99 -6.46 7.90
N GLU A 43 2.43 -6.70 6.65
CA GLU A 43 2.18 -5.80 5.52
C GLU A 43 0.69 -5.68 5.21
N ILE A 44 -0.05 -6.80 5.24
CA ILE A 44 -1.51 -6.80 5.06
C ILE A 44 -2.17 -5.98 6.17
N GLY A 45 -1.71 -6.12 7.42
CA GLY A 45 -2.19 -5.35 8.56
C GLY A 45 -1.99 -3.84 8.37
N VAL A 46 -0.80 -3.42 7.93
CA VAL A 46 -0.48 -2.01 7.62
C VAL A 46 -1.37 -1.48 6.50
N SER A 47 -1.53 -2.25 5.41
CA SER A 47 -2.39 -1.91 4.29
C SER A 47 -3.85 -1.63 4.73
N ILE A 48 -4.39 -2.48 5.61
CA ILE A 48 -5.74 -2.33 6.16
C ILE A 48 -5.84 -1.11 7.08
N ALA A 49 -4.88 -0.94 8.00
CA ALA A 49 -4.84 0.20 8.90
C ALA A 49 -4.80 1.54 8.14
N ALA A 50 -4.01 1.60 7.06
CA ALA A 50 -3.92 2.78 6.21
C ALA A 50 -5.27 3.08 5.51
N GLN A 51 -5.98 2.06 5.02
CA GLN A 51 -7.32 2.23 4.43
C GLN A 51 -8.32 2.76 5.47
N LEU A 52 -8.26 2.28 6.72
CA LEU A 52 -9.13 2.76 7.81
C LEU A 52 -8.87 4.24 8.13
N VAL A 53 -7.60 4.65 8.19
CA VAL A 53 -7.23 6.05 8.40
C VAL A 53 -7.73 6.92 7.23
N GLN A 54 -7.55 6.47 5.99
CA GLN A 54 -8.04 7.17 4.81
C GLN A 54 -9.56 7.35 4.85
N ALA A 55 -10.31 6.29 5.15
CA ALA A 55 -11.77 6.34 5.26
C ALA A 55 -12.23 7.32 6.35
N ARG A 56 -11.56 7.34 7.51
CA ARG A 56 -11.85 8.28 8.61
C ARG A 56 -11.55 9.73 8.25
N ARG A 57 -10.48 10.00 7.48
CA ARG A 57 -10.03 11.36 7.16
C ARG A 57 -10.64 11.93 5.88
N ARG A 58 -11.32 11.13 5.06
CA ARG A 58 -11.90 11.56 3.77
C ARG A 58 -12.81 12.79 3.87
N ASN A 59 -13.42 13.04 5.02
CA ASN A 59 -14.30 14.18 5.27
C ASN A 59 -13.70 15.28 6.17
N ALA A 60 -12.45 15.12 6.61
CA ALA A 60 -11.78 15.98 7.59
C ALA A 60 -10.38 16.39 7.13
N HIS A 61 -10.21 16.67 5.83
CA HIS A 61 -8.90 16.98 5.25
C HIS A 61 -8.32 18.28 5.81
N LYS A 62 -7.55 18.17 6.89
CA LYS A 62 -6.54 19.16 7.26
C LYS A 62 -5.23 18.68 6.66
N PRO A 63 -4.54 19.51 5.86
CA PRO A 63 -3.20 19.19 5.40
C PRO A 63 -2.34 18.82 6.61
N VAL A 64 -1.53 17.78 6.48
CA VAL A 64 -0.44 17.58 7.43
C VAL A 64 0.50 18.76 7.25
N GLU A 65 0.57 19.63 8.26
CA GLU A 65 1.61 20.65 8.29
C GLU A 65 2.96 19.93 8.23
N HIS A 66 3.82 20.37 7.32
CA HIS A 66 5.16 19.82 7.20
C HIS A 66 5.81 19.93 8.57
N ILE A 67 6.19 18.79 9.16
CA ILE A 67 7.01 18.82 10.38
C ILE A 67 8.31 19.46 9.89
N ALA A 68 8.53 20.73 10.24
CA ALA A 68 9.70 21.50 9.87
C ALA A 68 10.90 20.95 10.65
N GLY A 69 11.32 19.75 10.29
CA GLY A 69 12.57 19.13 10.68
C GLY A 69 13.30 18.71 9.41
N PRO A 70 14.63 18.56 9.47
CA PRO A 70 15.35 17.87 8.40
C PRO A 70 14.66 16.53 8.15
N ASP A 71 14.49 16.18 6.89
CA ASP A 71 13.95 14.88 6.52
C ASP A 71 14.79 13.78 7.20
N PRO A 72 14.17 12.78 7.81
CA PRO A 72 14.89 11.74 8.55
C PRO A 72 15.88 10.93 7.69
N PHE A 73 15.82 11.09 6.35
CA PHE A 73 16.62 10.33 5.39
C PHE A 73 17.83 11.11 4.84
N ASP A 74 17.85 12.45 4.88
CA ASP A 74 19.04 13.26 4.54
C ASP A 74 20.25 12.86 5.39
N SER A 75 20.01 12.45 6.63
CA SER A 75 21.08 12.01 7.55
C SER A 75 21.64 10.61 7.23
N LEU A 76 20.96 9.81 6.40
CA LEU A 76 21.43 8.49 5.94
C LEU A 76 22.07 8.52 4.54
N HIS A 77 21.90 9.59 3.76
CA HIS A 77 22.57 9.75 2.46
C HIS A 77 24.00 10.28 2.54
N ALA A 78 24.51 10.52 3.76
CA ALA A 78 25.89 10.91 4.01
C ALA A 78 26.84 9.71 4.23
N ASP A 79 26.45 8.48 3.84
CA ASP A 79 27.39 7.36 3.77
C ASP A 79 28.03 7.33 2.37
N PRO A 80 29.31 7.69 2.22
CA PRO A 80 30.04 7.45 0.99
C PRO A 80 30.28 5.95 0.92
N VAL A 81 29.39 5.21 0.25
CA VAL A 81 29.75 3.90 -0.28
C VAL A 81 30.93 4.17 -1.21
N GLY A 82 32.14 3.99 -0.70
CA GLY A 82 33.37 3.96 -1.47
C GLY A 82 33.24 2.81 -2.45
N VAL A 83 32.69 3.11 -3.62
CA VAL A 83 32.84 2.28 -4.80
C VAL A 83 34.32 2.34 -5.13
N ALA A 84 35.06 1.38 -4.60
CA ALA A 84 36.42 1.10 -5.02
C ALA A 84 36.38 0.93 -6.54
N GLU A 85 37.00 1.86 -7.27
CA GLU A 85 37.26 1.68 -8.69
C GLU A 85 38.22 0.48 -8.83
N CYS A 86 37.64 -0.69 -9.04
CA CYS A 86 38.35 -1.88 -9.44
C CYS A 86 38.86 -1.62 -10.86
N GLY A 87 40.18 -1.44 -10.98
CA GLY A 87 40.87 -1.08 -12.20
C GLY A 87 40.56 -2.03 -13.37
N ALA A 88 40.34 -1.45 -14.54
CA ALA A 88 40.41 -2.15 -15.80
C ALA A 88 40.92 -1.23 -16.91
N ASN A 89 41.92 -1.75 -17.64
CA ASN A 89 42.42 -1.35 -18.97
C ASN A 89 43.52 -0.27 -18.96
N ALA A 90 44.82 -0.60 -19.02
CA ALA A 90 45.59 -1.34 -20.05
C ALA A 90 45.53 -0.71 -21.47
N ARG A 91 46.73 -0.32 -21.93
CA ARG A 91 47.18 0.01 -23.31
C ARG A 91 47.14 1.48 -23.72
N GLY A 92 48.32 1.99 -24.09
CA GLY A 92 48.57 3.26 -24.76
C GLY A 92 49.99 3.73 -24.53
#